data_AF-A0A4W5LS84-F1
#
_entry.id   AF-A0A4W5LS84-F1
#
_cell.length_a   1.000
_cell.length_b   1.000
_cell.length_c   1.000
_cell.angle_alpha   90.00
_cell.angle_beta   90.00
_cell.angle_gamma   90.00
#
_symmetry.space_group_name_H-M   'P 1'
#
loop_
_entity.id
_entity.type
_entity.pdbx_description
1 polymer ?
#
loop_
_entity_poly.entity_id
_entity_poly.type
_entity_poly.pdbx_seq_one_letter_code
_entity_poly.pdbx_strand_id
1 'polypeptide(L)'
;MASPRIRKLLSLLSVLWCYYFKLPDDNNKSTLNVLLLPRNVDIVEVFKTRRTRNGDREIYIEKIPNCRLTQDQEYTLSTDLTDEHHINPKKAEFVDYDSYTNYMPTFQLCLKTVVEEVNLRLKEHGGPENERVWDRLVSLPVTPSDGATAGTKVNFLLVETLEELGRRDLKRFQWCLIKGVEGFSSISKGQLEDADRLDTVDRMVESYCGEGAVEITLEILRMMGQNNLADELKEKFPNNV
;
A
#
# COMPACT_ATOMS: atom_id res chain seq x y z
N MET A 1 -37.94 -18.34 -10.34
CA MET A 1 -36.47 -18.36 -10.57
C MET A 1 -36.00 -16.94 -10.86
N ALA A 2 -35.14 -16.35 -10.02
CA ALA A 2 -34.60 -15.03 -10.29
C ALA A 2 -33.67 -15.06 -11.52
N SER A 3 -33.76 -14.02 -12.36
CA SER A 3 -32.91 -13.83 -13.55
C SER A 3 -31.41 -13.99 -13.21
N PRO A 4 -30.59 -14.61 -14.07
CA PRO A 4 -29.13 -14.70 -13.89
C PRO A 4 -28.47 -13.34 -13.64
N ARG A 5 -29.04 -12.25 -14.17
CA ARG A 5 -28.59 -10.87 -13.93
C ARG A 5 -28.76 -10.42 -12.47
N ILE A 6 -29.77 -10.92 -11.76
CA ILE A 6 -30.05 -10.54 -10.36
C ILE A 6 -29.10 -11.28 -9.40
N ARG A 7 -28.70 -12.53 -9.71
CA ARG A 7 -27.70 -13.25 -8.90
C ARG A 7 -26.30 -12.64 -9.01
N LYS A 8 -25.90 -12.17 -10.19
CA LYS A 8 -24.57 -11.58 -10.42
C LYS A 8 -24.39 -10.19 -9.77
N LEU A 9 -25.49 -9.48 -9.49
CA LEU A 9 -25.48 -8.21 -8.76
C LEU A 9 -25.25 -8.38 -7.25
N LEU A 10 -25.51 -9.59 -6.71
CA LEU A 10 -25.32 -9.94 -5.30
C LEU A 10 -23.92 -10.52 -5.00
N SER A 11 -23.06 -10.72 -6.00
CA SER A 11 -21.75 -11.37 -5.89
C SER A 11 -20.56 -10.45 -6.22
N LEU A 12 -20.79 -9.15 -6.33
CA LEU A 12 -19.73 -8.17 -6.58
C LEU A 12 -19.12 -7.73 -5.26
N LEU A 13 -17.85 -8.06 -5.06
CA LEU A 13 -17.07 -7.62 -3.91
C LEU A 13 -16.19 -6.43 -4.32
N SER A 14 -16.12 -5.45 -3.43
CA SER A 14 -15.14 -4.37 -3.58
C SER A 14 -13.76 -4.93 -3.23
N VAL A 15 -12.76 -4.63 -4.05
CA VAL A 15 -11.43 -5.23 -3.98
C VAL A 15 -10.37 -4.17 -3.79
N LEU A 16 -9.48 -4.41 -2.83
CA LEU A 16 -8.25 -3.68 -2.61
C LEU A 16 -7.15 -4.28 -3.51
N TRP A 17 -6.54 -3.44 -4.33
CA TRP A 17 -5.36 -3.81 -5.12
C TRP A 17 -4.12 -3.41 -4.34
N CYS A 18 -3.39 -4.39 -3.81
CA CYS A 18 -2.11 -4.14 -3.19
C CYS A 18 -0.99 -4.48 -4.16
N TYR A 19 -0.11 -3.51 -4.38
CA TYR A 19 1.04 -3.65 -5.25
C TYR A 19 2.29 -3.67 -4.38
N TYR A 20 3.11 -4.71 -4.50
CA TYR A 20 4.40 -4.77 -3.82
C TYR A 20 5.51 -4.94 -4.85
N PHE A 21 6.35 -3.92 -4.97
CA PHE A 21 7.44 -3.89 -5.93
C PHE A 21 8.74 -4.33 -5.28
N LYS A 22 9.37 -5.36 -5.85
CA LYS A 22 10.74 -5.76 -5.54
C LYS A 22 11.69 -5.03 -6.47
N LEU A 23 12.65 -4.33 -5.86
CA LEU A 23 13.73 -3.65 -6.56
C LEU A 23 14.52 -4.60 -7.46
N PRO A 24 15.21 -4.06 -8.50
CA PRO A 24 15.99 -4.88 -9.42
C PRO A 24 17.04 -5.73 -8.68
N ASP A 25 17.17 -7.00 -9.06
CA ASP A 25 18.30 -7.84 -8.66
C ASP A 25 19.57 -7.49 -9.46
N ASP A 26 20.68 -8.19 -9.20
CA ASP A 26 21.96 -7.99 -9.92
C ASP A 26 21.86 -8.19 -11.45
N ASN A 27 20.74 -8.77 -11.94
CA ASN A 27 20.44 -8.95 -13.36
C ASN A 27 19.40 -7.93 -13.87
N ASN A 28 19.18 -6.83 -13.15
CA ASN A 28 18.16 -5.81 -13.41
C ASN A 28 16.72 -6.36 -13.46
N LYS A 29 16.45 -7.52 -12.85
CA LYS A 29 15.10 -8.07 -12.82
C LYS A 29 14.32 -7.52 -11.64
N SER A 30 13.23 -6.84 -11.92
CA SER A 30 12.29 -6.35 -10.90
C SER A 30 11.03 -7.18 -10.90
N THR A 31 10.32 -7.23 -9.77
CA THR A 31 9.05 -7.98 -9.68
C THR A 31 7.97 -7.14 -9.05
N LEU A 32 6.87 -6.93 -9.76
CA LEU A 32 5.65 -6.37 -9.22
C LEU A 32 4.70 -7.50 -8.80
N ASN A 33 4.46 -7.62 -7.49
CA ASN A 33 3.46 -8.51 -6.93
C ASN A 33 2.11 -7.79 -6.87
N VAL A 34 1.08 -8.39 -7.47
CA VAL A 34 -0.29 -7.86 -7.47
C VAL A 34 -1.16 -8.78 -6.61
N LEU A 35 -1.73 -8.22 -5.55
CA LEU A 35 -2.65 -8.92 -4.66
C LEU A 35 -4.06 -8.38 -4.88
N LEU A 36 -5.00 -9.28 -5.15
CA LEU A 36 -6.42 -8.97 -5.19
C LEU A 36 -7.02 -9.40 -3.85
N LEU A 37 -7.31 -8.44 -2.98
CA LEU A 37 -7.81 -8.70 -1.62
C LEU A 37 -9.21 -8.13 -1.42
N PRO A 38 -10.08 -8.75 -0.60
CA PRO A 38 -11.34 -8.15 -0.17
C PRO A 38 -11.12 -6.78 0.47
N ARG A 39 -12.00 -5.81 0.23
CA ARG A 39 -11.86 -4.43 0.76
C ARG A 39 -11.86 -4.35 2.29
N ASN A 40 -12.44 -5.33 2.98
CA ASN A 40 -12.51 -5.41 4.44
C ASN A 40 -11.24 -6.01 5.08
N VAL A 41 -10.22 -6.37 4.30
CA VAL A 41 -8.96 -6.86 4.83
C VAL A 41 -8.26 -5.79 5.68
N ASP A 42 -7.69 -6.17 6.81
CA ASP A 42 -6.84 -5.29 7.59
C ASP A 42 -5.50 -5.09 6.86
N ILE A 43 -5.32 -3.92 6.26
CA ILE A 43 -4.14 -3.59 5.47
C ILE A 43 -2.86 -3.59 6.31
N VAL A 44 -2.96 -3.29 7.61
CA VAL A 44 -1.83 -3.37 8.56
C VAL A 44 -1.37 -4.82 8.70
N GLU A 45 -2.30 -5.76 8.82
CA GLU A 45 -1.98 -7.19 8.90
C GLU A 45 -1.32 -7.70 7.61
N VAL A 46 -1.80 -7.22 6.46
CA VAL A 46 -1.20 -7.52 5.15
C VAL A 46 0.26 -7.05 5.12
N PHE A 47 0.52 -5.82 5.54
CA PHE A 47 1.87 -5.25 5.58
C PHE A 47 2.78 -6.05 6.50
N LYS A 48 2.37 -6.25 7.76
CA LYS A 48 3.14 -7.00 8.76
C LYS A 48 3.52 -8.38 8.26
N THR A 49 2.53 -9.13 7.79
CA THR A 49 2.73 -10.51 7.33
C THR A 49 3.67 -10.57 6.14
N ARG A 50 3.56 -9.64 5.19
CA ARG A 50 4.46 -9.59 4.03
C ARG A 50 5.87 -9.14 4.41
N ARG A 51 6.01 -8.17 5.32
CA ARG A 51 7.31 -7.71 5.82
C ARG A 51 8.03 -8.82 6.58
N THR A 52 7.35 -9.52 7.50
CA THR A 52 7.91 -10.68 8.22
C THR A 52 8.42 -11.75 7.26
N ARG A 53 7.71 -11.97 6.14
CA ARG A 53 8.06 -13.00 5.15
C ARG A 53 9.14 -12.60 4.16
N ASN A 54 9.06 -11.38 3.62
CA ASN A 54 9.87 -10.92 2.48
C ASN A 54 10.99 -9.94 2.89
N GLY A 55 10.98 -9.46 4.13
CA GLY A 55 11.84 -8.38 4.61
C GLY A 55 11.53 -7.03 3.93
N ASP A 56 12.48 -6.10 4.04
CA ASP A 56 12.33 -4.71 3.56
C ASP A 56 12.62 -4.56 2.06
N ARG A 57 12.57 -5.68 1.30
CA ARG A 57 12.87 -5.74 -0.14
C ARG A 57 11.66 -5.44 -1.02
N GLU A 58 10.49 -5.27 -0.42
CA GLU A 58 9.24 -4.94 -1.11
C GLU A 58 8.80 -3.53 -0.73
N ILE A 59 8.50 -2.71 -1.75
CA ILE A 59 7.91 -1.39 -1.61
C ILE A 59 6.42 -1.52 -1.90
N TYR A 60 5.55 -1.20 -0.94
CA TYR A 60 4.12 -1.12 -1.23
C TYR A 60 3.82 0.13 -2.05
N ILE A 61 3.11 -0.03 -3.16
CA ILE A 61 2.67 1.09 -4.00
C ILE A 61 1.19 1.32 -3.70
N GLU A 62 0.92 2.43 -3.04
CA GLU A 62 -0.44 2.82 -2.70
C GLU A 62 -1.18 3.35 -3.93
N LYS A 63 -2.39 2.83 -4.15
CA LYS A 63 -3.29 3.25 -5.24
C LYS A 63 -4.73 3.15 -4.77
N ILE A 64 -5.59 3.98 -5.35
CA ILE A 64 -7.01 4.07 -5.00
C ILE A 64 -7.70 2.70 -5.22
N PRO A 65 -8.30 2.09 -4.19
CA PRO A 65 -8.81 0.71 -4.24
C PRO A 65 -10.22 0.59 -4.85
N ASN A 66 -10.50 1.37 -5.90
CA ASN A 66 -11.81 1.37 -6.53
C ASN A 66 -11.84 0.34 -7.67
N CYS A 67 -11.96 -0.93 -7.30
CA CYS A 67 -12.21 -2.04 -8.19
C CYS A 67 -13.30 -2.95 -7.59
N ARG A 68 -14.20 -3.48 -8.43
CA ARG A 68 -15.23 -4.43 -8.01
C ARG A 68 -15.06 -5.71 -8.80
N LEU A 69 -14.62 -6.77 -8.14
CA LEU A 69 -14.49 -8.09 -8.77
C LEU A 69 -15.68 -8.96 -8.39
N THR A 70 -15.92 -9.96 -9.22
CA THR A 70 -16.94 -10.97 -9.00
C THR A 70 -16.26 -12.15 -8.31
N GLN A 71 -16.82 -12.60 -7.20
CA GLN A 71 -16.33 -13.79 -6.50
C GLN A 71 -16.43 -15.04 -7.40
N ASP A 72 -15.49 -15.96 -7.23
CA ASP A 72 -15.39 -17.25 -7.93
C ASP A 72 -15.32 -17.08 -9.45
N GLN A 73 -14.72 -15.98 -9.92
CA GLN A 73 -14.43 -15.76 -11.33
C GLN A 73 -12.93 -15.81 -11.59
N GLU A 74 -12.60 -16.26 -12.80
CA GLU A 74 -11.23 -16.32 -13.30
C GLU A 74 -10.84 -14.99 -13.96
N TYR A 75 -9.67 -14.50 -13.60
CA TYR A 75 -9.12 -13.25 -14.11
C TYR A 75 -7.78 -13.47 -14.81
N THR A 76 -7.51 -12.64 -15.81
CA THR A 76 -6.21 -12.56 -16.49
C THR A 76 -5.61 -11.17 -16.28
N LEU A 77 -4.37 -11.09 -15.79
CA LEU A 77 -3.58 -9.86 -15.76
C LEU A 77 -2.78 -9.70 -17.05
N SER A 78 -2.79 -8.50 -17.61
CA SER A 78 -2.06 -8.13 -18.82
C SER A 78 -1.49 -6.72 -18.68
N THR A 79 -0.54 -6.40 -19.55
CA THR A 79 0.09 -5.08 -19.64
C THR A 79 0.37 -4.75 -21.10
N ASP A 80 0.58 -3.47 -21.40
CA ASP A 80 0.91 -2.95 -22.73
C ASP A 80 2.42 -2.72 -22.94
N LEU A 81 3.26 -3.17 -22.00
CA LEU A 81 4.71 -3.12 -22.15
C LEU A 81 5.19 -3.82 -23.42
N THR A 82 6.01 -3.12 -24.20
CA THR A 82 6.73 -3.67 -25.36
C THR A 82 7.97 -4.45 -24.96
N ASP A 83 8.54 -4.11 -23.81
CA ASP A 83 9.76 -4.71 -23.29
C ASP A 83 9.54 -6.14 -22.80
N GLU A 84 10.64 -6.89 -22.66
CA GLU A 84 10.59 -8.28 -22.22
C GLU A 84 10.08 -8.39 -20.77
N HIS A 85 8.94 -9.06 -20.60
CA HIS A 85 8.30 -9.25 -19.31
C HIS A 85 7.62 -10.61 -19.20
N HIS A 86 7.31 -11.04 -17.98
CA HIS A 86 6.57 -12.28 -17.72
C HIS A 86 5.54 -12.10 -16.63
N ILE A 87 4.30 -12.48 -16.91
CA ILE A 87 3.20 -12.55 -15.92
C ILE A 87 2.91 -14.00 -15.58
N ASN A 88 2.90 -14.33 -14.29
CA ASN A 88 2.55 -15.64 -13.75
C ASN A 88 1.67 -15.52 -12.48
N PRO A 89 0.65 -16.38 -12.29
CA PRO A 89 0.07 -17.29 -13.27
C PRO A 89 -0.58 -16.52 -14.43
N LYS A 90 -0.86 -17.21 -15.55
CA LYS A 90 -1.59 -16.59 -16.68
C LYS A 90 -3.03 -16.26 -16.33
N LYS A 91 -3.61 -17.04 -15.42
CA LYS A 91 -4.98 -16.87 -14.93
C LYS A 91 -5.04 -17.21 -13.45
N ALA A 92 -5.90 -16.53 -12.71
CA ALA A 92 -6.14 -16.81 -11.30
C ALA A 92 -7.60 -16.52 -10.95
N GLU A 93 -8.16 -17.31 -10.04
CA GLU A 93 -9.51 -17.10 -9.51
C GLU A 93 -9.49 -16.08 -8.36
N PHE A 94 -10.47 -15.19 -8.33
CA PHE A 94 -10.72 -14.33 -7.16
C PHE A 94 -11.72 -15.02 -6.24
N VAL A 95 -11.22 -15.53 -5.11
CA VAL A 95 -12.02 -16.22 -4.11
C VAL A 95 -12.08 -15.34 -2.86
N ASP A 96 -13.26 -15.17 -2.30
CA ASP A 96 -13.44 -14.48 -1.02
C ASP A 96 -12.94 -15.40 0.10
N TYR A 97 -11.67 -15.20 0.47
CA TYR A 97 -11.02 -16.00 1.51
C TYR A 97 -11.21 -15.29 2.85
N ASP A 98 -12.11 -15.84 3.68
CA ASP A 98 -12.09 -15.67 5.13
C ASP A 98 -10.77 -16.22 5.77
N SER A 99 -9.84 -16.78 4.97
CA SER A 99 -8.61 -17.43 5.42
C SER A 99 -7.32 -16.98 4.68
N TYR A 100 -7.21 -15.73 4.23
CA TYR A 100 -5.94 -15.17 3.70
C TYR A 100 -4.87 -15.08 4.80
N THR A 101 -4.39 -16.20 5.35
CA THR A 101 -3.39 -16.19 6.43
C THR A 101 -1.98 -15.84 5.92
N ASN A 102 -1.78 -15.75 4.59
CA ASN A 102 -0.44 -15.67 3.99
C ASN A 102 -0.25 -14.57 2.93
N TYR A 103 -1.31 -13.81 2.58
CA TYR A 103 -1.30 -12.72 1.57
C TYR A 103 -0.35 -12.96 0.39
N MET A 104 -0.57 -14.07 -0.31
CA MET A 104 0.21 -14.45 -1.49
C MET A 104 -0.17 -13.58 -2.68
N PRO A 105 0.77 -13.25 -3.57
CA PRO A 105 0.45 -12.54 -4.81
C PRO A 105 -0.52 -13.36 -5.66
N THR A 106 -1.57 -12.72 -6.15
CA THR A 106 -2.48 -13.31 -7.14
C THR A 106 -1.80 -13.39 -8.50
N PHE A 107 -1.03 -12.34 -8.84
CA PHE A 107 -0.18 -12.29 -10.03
C PHE A 107 1.19 -11.73 -9.67
N GLN A 108 2.20 -12.16 -10.43
CA GLN A 108 3.54 -11.61 -10.40
C GLN A 108 3.92 -11.19 -11.82
N LEU A 109 4.27 -9.90 -11.97
CA LEU A 109 4.83 -9.35 -13.19
C LEU A 109 6.34 -9.18 -12.99
N CYS A 110 7.13 -10.01 -13.67
CA CYS A 110 8.58 -9.91 -13.71
C CYS A 110 9.00 -9.03 -14.89
N LEU A 111 9.72 -7.97 -14.60
CA LEU A 111 10.26 -7.02 -15.56
C LEU A 111 11.74 -7.31 -15.75
N LYS A 112 12.21 -7.36 -17.00
CA LYS A 112 13.64 -7.57 -17.32
C LYS A 112 14.37 -6.27 -17.71
N THR A 113 13.62 -5.18 -17.81
CA THR A 113 14.12 -3.82 -18.06
C THR A 113 13.64 -2.90 -16.94
N VAL A 114 14.28 -1.73 -16.83
CA VAL A 114 13.83 -0.68 -15.91
C VAL A 114 12.59 -0.02 -16.53
N VAL A 115 11.48 -0.08 -15.81
CA VAL A 115 10.19 0.49 -16.23
C VAL A 115 9.73 1.45 -15.14
N GLU A 116 9.41 2.69 -15.52
CA GLU A 116 8.95 3.72 -14.59
C GLU A 116 7.45 3.68 -14.38
N GLU A 117 6.68 3.35 -15.42
CA GLU A 117 5.23 3.23 -15.34
C GLU A 117 4.77 2.01 -16.11
N VAL A 118 3.83 1.28 -15.51
CA VAL A 118 3.23 0.11 -16.13
C VAL A 118 1.71 0.24 -16.10
N ASN A 119 1.09 0.03 -17.25
CA ASN A 119 -0.35 -0.06 -17.31
C ASN A 119 -0.79 -1.51 -17.09
N LEU A 120 -1.66 -1.73 -16.10
CA LEU A 120 -2.13 -3.05 -15.72
C LEU A 120 -3.60 -3.21 -16.05
N ARG A 121 -3.91 -4.25 -16.81
CA ARG A 121 -5.25 -4.59 -17.25
C ARG A 121 -5.67 -5.95 -16.71
N LEU A 122 -6.73 -5.97 -15.92
CA LEU A 122 -7.35 -7.20 -15.43
C LEU A 122 -8.62 -7.49 -16.22
N LYS A 123 -8.80 -8.72 -16.69
CA LYS A 123 -9.96 -9.13 -17.49
C LYS A 123 -10.68 -10.32 -16.85
N GLU A 124 -12.00 -10.21 -16.66
CA GLU A 124 -12.87 -11.31 -16.18
C GLU A 124 -13.20 -12.29 -17.31
N HIS A 125 -13.08 -13.60 -17.05
CA HIS A 125 -13.55 -14.67 -17.93
C HIS A 125 -14.90 -15.23 -17.40
N GLY A 126 -15.93 -15.31 -18.25
CA GLY A 126 -17.22 -15.94 -17.91
C GLY A 126 -18.45 -15.02 -17.83
N GLY A 127 -18.32 -13.72 -18.10
CA GLY A 127 -19.47 -12.80 -18.27
C GLY A 127 -20.09 -12.86 -19.68
N PRO A 128 -21.29 -12.29 -19.91
CA PRO A 128 -21.79 -12.08 -21.26
C PRO A 128 -20.78 -11.19 -21.98
N GLU A 129 -20.08 -11.80 -22.92
CA GLU A 129 -19.08 -11.22 -23.82
C GLU A 129 -17.94 -10.39 -23.17
N ASN A 130 -17.04 -11.01 -22.39
CA ASN A 130 -15.63 -10.56 -22.24
C ASN A 130 -15.35 -9.06 -21.89
N GLU A 131 -16.33 -8.30 -21.40
CA GLU A 131 -16.31 -6.83 -21.47
C GLU A 131 -15.75 -6.13 -20.22
N ARG A 132 -15.62 -6.83 -19.08
CA ARG A 132 -15.12 -6.20 -17.85
C ARG A 132 -13.61 -6.23 -17.82
N VAL A 133 -13.03 -5.11 -18.22
CA VAL A 133 -11.60 -4.81 -18.11
C VAL A 133 -11.41 -3.70 -17.10
N TRP A 134 -10.61 -3.95 -16.07
CA TRP A 134 -10.13 -2.92 -15.16
C TRP A 134 -8.74 -2.49 -15.63
N ASP A 135 -8.54 -1.19 -15.77
CA ASP A 135 -7.29 -0.60 -16.27
C ASP A 135 -6.72 0.39 -15.24
N ARG A 136 -5.43 0.29 -14.95
CA ARG A 136 -4.71 1.12 -13.97
C ARG A 136 -3.27 1.36 -14.37
N LEU A 137 -2.89 2.64 -14.43
CA LEU A 137 -1.50 3.07 -14.52
C LEU A 137 -0.83 3.05 -13.14
N VAL A 138 0.23 2.27 -13.02
CA VAL A 138 1.03 2.11 -11.81
C VAL A 138 2.43 2.64 -12.06
N SER A 139 2.77 3.73 -11.38
CA SER A 139 4.12 4.27 -11.34
C SER A 139 4.95 3.39 -10.40
N LEU A 140 6.03 2.82 -10.93
CA LEU A 140 6.96 1.96 -10.22
C LEU A 140 8.09 2.83 -9.66
N PRO A 141 8.55 2.55 -8.44
CA PRO A 141 9.70 3.26 -7.91
C PRO A 141 10.92 2.85 -8.73
N VAL A 142 11.35 3.74 -9.61
CA VAL A 142 12.67 3.67 -10.24
C VAL A 142 13.69 3.89 -9.12
N THR A 143 14.80 3.18 -9.12
CA THR A 143 15.97 3.61 -8.35
C THR A 143 16.51 4.87 -9.04
N PRO A 144 16.32 6.08 -8.48
CA PRO A 144 17.03 7.23 -8.98
C PRO A 144 18.46 7.08 -8.47
N SER A 145 19.44 7.35 -9.33
CA SER A 145 20.81 7.58 -8.87
C SER A 145 20.91 8.79 -7.91
N ASP A 146 19.80 9.49 -7.61
CA ASP A 146 19.76 10.59 -6.66
C ASP A 146 18.35 10.79 -6.05
N GLY A 147 18.22 10.51 -4.76
CA GLY A 147 17.38 11.29 -3.82
C GLY A 147 15.85 11.25 -3.84
N ALA A 148 15.15 10.55 -4.75
CA ALA A 148 13.67 10.70 -4.87
C ALA A 148 12.81 9.46 -4.51
N THR A 149 13.29 8.56 -3.64
CA THR A 149 12.52 7.38 -3.14
C THR A 149 12.25 7.46 -1.63
N ALA A 150 12.08 8.66 -1.08
CA ALA A 150 11.79 8.83 0.35
C ALA A 150 10.29 8.71 0.68
N GLY A 151 9.39 9.23 -0.18
CA GLY A 151 7.97 9.40 0.15
C GLY A 151 7.22 8.10 0.51
N THR A 152 7.39 7.04 -0.26
CA THR A 152 6.69 5.76 0.00
C THR A 152 7.27 5.03 1.20
N LYS A 153 8.60 5.03 1.39
CA LYS A 153 9.26 4.39 2.53
C LYS A 153 8.94 5.08 3.85
N VAL A 154 8.80 6.42 3.84
CA VAL A 154 8.43 7.22 4.99
C VAL A 154 7.03 6.88 5.50
N ASN A 155 6.03 6.80 4.61
CA ASN A 155 4.65 6.48 5.02
C ASN A 155 4.61 5.17 5.80
N PHE A 156 5.25 4.11 5.31
CA PHE A 156 5.28 2.83 6.03
C PHE A 156 5.96 2.93 7.38
N LEU A 157 7.11 3.61 7.42
CA LEU A 157 7.88 3.71 8.65
C LEU A 157 7.11 4.46 9.73
N LEU A 158 6.39 5.51 9.35
CA LEU A 158 5.52 6.25 10.25
C LEU A 158 4.33 5.40 10.70
N VAL A 159 3.66 4.68 9.80
CA VAL A 159 2.53 3.81 10.14
C VAL A 159 2.95 2.74 11.15
N GLU A 160 4.05 2.02 10.90
CA GLU A 160 4.57 1.02 11.85
C GLU A 160 4.90 1.62 13.21
N THR A 161 5.46 2.83 13.24
CA THR A 161 5.76 3.52 14.49
C THR A 161 4.48 3.88 15.25
N LEU A 162 3.43 4.34 14.56
CA LEU A 162 2.13 4.65 15.18
C LEU A 162 1.32 3.42 15.57
N GLU A 163 1.63 2.24 15.03
CA GLU A 163 1.00 0.98 15.44
C GLU A 163 1.46 0.49 16.81
N GLU A 164 2.71 0.77 17.18
CA GLU A 164 3.23 0.52 18.52
C GLU A 164 2.57 1.43 19.58
N LEU A 165 1.92 2.52 19.14
CA LEU A 165 1.12 3.36 20.03
C LEU A 165 -0.26 2.74 20.30
N GLY A 166 -0.52 2.46 21.57
CA GLY A 166 -1.85 2.11 22.05
C GLY A 166 -2.87 3.23 21.79
N ARG A 167 -4.17 2.92 21.82
CA ARG A 167 -5.24 3.89 21.50
C ARG A 167 -5.16 5.22 22.27
N ARG A 168 -4.75 5.17 23.54
CA ARG A 168 -4.59 6.39 24.36
C ARG A 168 -3.41 7.23 23.90
N ASP A 169 -2.30 6.59 23.57
CA ASP A 169 -1.09 7.26 23.11
C ASP A 169 -1.29 7.82 21.71
N LEU A 170 -1.95 7.10 20.80
CA LEU A 170 -2.33 7.63 19.49
C LEU A 170 -3.20 8.88 19.60
N LYS A 171 -4.22 8.87 20.47
CA LYS A 171 -5.04 10.08 20.72
C LYS A 171 -4.21 11.25 21.25
N ARG A 172 -3.22 10.97 22.09
CA ARG A 172 -2.31 11.99 22.62
C ARG A 172 -1.37 12.51 21.52
N PHE A 173 -0.88 11.64 20.66
CA PHE A 173 -0.07 11.98 19.49
C PHE A 173 -0.84 12.91 18.54
N GLN A 174 -2.06 12.53 18.14
CA GLN A 174 -2.95 13.35 17.31
C GLN A 174 -3.26 14.69 17.97
N TRP A 175 -3.45 14.71 19.30
CA TRP A 175 -3.66 15.94 20.04
C TRP A 175 -2.44 16.88 19.96
N CYS A 176 -1.21 16.36 20.00
CA CYS A 176 0.00 17.16 19.79
C CYS A 176 0.05 17.78 18.38
N LEU A 177 -0.30 17.02 17.34
CA LEU A 177 -0.43 17.54 15.97
C LEU A 177 -1.44 18.70 15.87
N ILE A 178 -2.54 18.62 16.61
CA ILE A 178 -3.59 19.65 16.64
C ILE A 178 -3.17 20.88 17.43
N LYS A 179 -2.49 20.69 18.57
CA LYS A 179 -2.05 21.81 19.42
C LYS A 179 -0.85 22.54 18.85
N GLY A 180 -0.07 21.87 18.01
CA GLY A 180 1.17 22.36 17.46
C GLY A 180 2.37 21.91 18.31
N VAL A 181 3.47 21.71 17.60
CA VAL A 181 4.80 21.44 18.14
C VAL A 181 5.68 22.61 17.72
N GLU A 182 6.60 23.04 18.58
CA GLU A 182 7.48 24.16 18.26
C GLU A 182 8.26 23.87 16.96
N GLY A 183 8.26 24.83 16.03
CA GLY A 183 8.88 24.67 14.70
C GLY A 183 7.99 24.03 13.63
N PHE A 184 6.78 23.55 13.97
CA PHE A 184 5.86 22.92 13.01
C PHE A 184 4.49 23.62 12.97
N SER A 185 3.87 23.67 11.79
CA SER A 185 2.48 24.12 11.65
C SER A 185 1.52 23.12 12.30
N SER A 186 0.42 23.58 12.90
CA SER A 186 -0.59 22.66 13.48
C SER A 186 -1.53 22.10 12.41
N ILE A 187 -1.93 20.83 12.52
CA ILE A 187 -3.00 20.24 11.70
C ILE A 187 -4.36 20.59 12.31
N SER A 188 -5.33 20.93 11.46
CA SER A 188 -6.66 21.31 11.96
C SER A 188 -7.38 20.12 12.62
N LYS A 189 -8.11 20.38 13.71
CA LYS A 189 -8.85 19.32 14.44
C LYS A 189 -9.78 18.51 13.52
N GLY A 190 -10.47 19.16 12.58
CA GLY A 190 -11.40 18.48 11.68
C GLY A 190 -10.72 17.50 10.72
N GLN A 191 -9.43 17.67 10.43
CA GLN A 191 -8.66 16.73 9.61
C GLN A 191 -8.22 15.48 10.36
N LEU A 192 -8.22 15.51 11.70
CA LEU A 192 -7.82 14.40 12.56
C LEU A 192 -8.99 13.89 13.42
N GLU A 193 -10.22 14.35 13.12
CA GLU A 193 -11.43 13.88 13.80
C GLU A 193 -11.72 12.45 13.35
N ASP A 194 -11.75 11.53 14.31
CA ASP A 194 -11.90 10.08 14.09
C ASP A 194 -10.86 9.42 13.18
N ALA A 195 -9.78 10.13 12.84
CA ALA A 195 -8.69 9.62 12.04
C ALA A 195 -8.04 8.39 12.69
N ASP A 196 -7.83 7.35 11.88
CA ASP A 196 -7.03 6.21 12.27
C ASP A 196 -5.52 6.47 12.04
N ARG A 197 -4.70 5.43 12.18
CA ARG A 197 -3.24 5.56 12.06
C ARG A 197 -2.81 5.91 10.63
N LEU A 198 -3.49 5.35 9.64
CA LEU A 198 -3.21 5.60 8.23
C LEU A 198 -3.62 7.01 7.88
N ASP A 199 -4.85 7.39 8.24
CA ASP A 199 -5.36 8.76 8.03
C ASP A 199 -4.43 9.79 8.65
N THR A 200 -3.92 9.51 9.86
CA THR A 200 -2.99 10.41 10.57
C THR A 200 -1.67 10.57 9.82
N VAL A 201 -1.08 9.47 9.34
CA VAL A 201 0.18 9.53 8.56
C VAL A 201 -0.03 10.26 7.24
N ASP A 202 -1.14 10.01 6.54
CA ASP A 202 -1.48 10.73 5.31
C ASP A 202 -1.58 12.22 5.55
N ARG A 203 -2.30 12.64 6.61
CA ARG A 203 -2.40 14.05 6.98
C ARG A 203 -1.03 14.66 7.30
N MET A 204 -0.15 13.91 7.97
CA MET A 204 1.20 14.38 8.30
C MET A 204 2.06 14.56 7.05
N VAL A 205 2.06 13.60 6.14
CA VAL A 205 2.87 13.67 4.91
C VAL A 205 2.33 14.73 3.95
N GLU A 206 1.00 14.90 3.87
CA GLU A 206 0.38 16.02 3.16
C GLU A 206 0.78 17.38 3.75
N SER A 207 0.89 17.48 5.07
CA SER A 207 1.13 18.76 5.76
C SER A 207 2.60 19.16 5.86
N TYR A 208 3.49 18.18 6.01
CA TYR A 208 4.89 18.40 6.38
C TYR A 208 5.89 17.84 5.38
N CYS A 209 5.44 17.22 4.29
CA CYS A 209 6.23 16.34 3.43
C CYS A 209 6.80 15.12 4.18
N GLY A 210 7.42 14.18 3.46
CA GLY A 210 7.90 12.94 4.08
C GLY A 210 8.92 13.16 5.19
N GLU A 211 9.98 13.92 4.91
CA GLU A 211 11.06 14.17 5.88
C GLU A 211 10.53 14.94 7.11
N GLY A 212 9.76 16.01 6.89
CA GLY A 212 9.15 16.77 7.98
C GLY A 212 8.15 15.96 8.81
N ALA A 213 7.46 14.99 8.20
CA ALA A 213 6.59 14.07 8.92
C ALA A 213 7.38 13.11 9.83
N VAL A 214 8.60 12.70 9.45
CA VAL A 214 9.50 11.93 10.33
C VAL A 214 9.99 12.80 11.48
N GLU A 215 10.45 14.01 11.20
CA GLU A 215 10.97 14.94 12.21
C GLU A 215 9.93 15.27 13.29
N ILE A 216 8.71 15.64 12.89
CA ILE A 216 7.65 15.95 13.85
C ILE A 216 7.25 14.71 14.66
N THR A 217 7.29 13.51 14.06
CA THR A 217 7.00 12.26 14.76
C THR A 217 8.02 12.00 15.85
N LEU A 218 9.31 12.16 15.54
CA LEU A 218 10.40 12.00 16.52
C LEU A 218 10.20 12.95 17.71
N GLU A 219 9.86 14.21 17.44
CA GLU A 219 9.66 15.22 18.48
C GLU A 219 8.46 14.88 19.36
N ILE A 220 7.31 14.53 18.77
CA ILE A 220 6.10 14.17 19.52
C ILE A 220 6.33 12.92 20.37
N LEU A 221 6.99 11.88 19.82
CA LEU A 221 7.30 10.67 20.57
C LEU A 221 8.15 10.98 21.80
N ARG A 222 9.16 11.86 21.67
CA ARG A 222 9.98 12.33 22.79
C ARG A 222 9.16 13.11 23.82
N MET A 223 8.29 14.03 23.38
CA MET A 223 7.38 14.77 24.27
C MET A 223 6.42 13.84 25.04
N MET A 224 6.03 12.72 24.43
CA MET A 224 5.17 11.71 25.05
C MET A 224 5.94 10.75 25.98
N GLY A 225 7.28 10.77 25.96
CA GLY A 225 8.14 9.84 26.71
C GLY A 225 8.37 8.50 25.99
N GLN A 226 7.97 8.38 24.73
CA GLN A 226 8.17 7.20 23.86
C GLN A 226 9.57 7.22 23.22
N ASN A 227 10.62 7.39 24.05
CA ASN A 227 11.99 7.60 23.58
C ASN A 227 12.53 6.40 22.78
N ASN A 228 12.24 5.17 23.22
CA ASN A 228 12.69 3.97 22.50
C ASN A 228 12.12 3.92 21.07
N LEU A 229 10.83 4.22 20.90
CA LEU A 229 10.21 4.28 19.57
C LEU A 229 10.80 5.39 18.72
N ALA A 230 11.12 6.54 19.32
CA ALA A 230 11.79 7.63 18.61
C ALA A 230 13.19 7.22 18.13
N ASP A 231 13.97 6.54 18.98
CA ASP A 231 15.31 6.10 18.61
C ASP A 231 15.27 5.01 17.52
N GLU A 232 14.34 4.04 17.61
CA GLU A 232 14.12 3.06 16.54
C GLU A 232 13.71 3.70 15.21
N LEU A 233 12.81 4.68 15.25
CA LEU A 233 12.40 5.44 14.06
C LEU A 233 13.61 6.15 13.44
N LYS A 234 14.45 6.77 14.27
CA LYS A 234 15.65 7.48 13.84
C LYS A 234 16.68 6.54 13.21
N GLU A 235 16.89 5.35 13.77
CA GLU A 235 17.81 4.35 13.21
C GLU A 235 17.33 3.82 11.86
N LYS A 236 16.01 3.65 11.70
CA LYS A 236 15.39 3.17 10.45
C LYS A 236 15.34 4.24 9.35
N PHE A 237 15.49 5.52 9.70
CA PHE A 237 15.57 6.65 8.76
C PHE A 237 16.90 7.42 8.89
N PRO A 238 18.04 6.84 8.48
CA PRO A 238 19.33 7.50 8.56
C PRO A 238 19.53 8.44 7.36
N ASN A 239 18.83 9.58 7.33
CA ASN A 239 19.13 10.67 6.41
C ASN A 239 19.50 11.93 7.21
N ASN A 240 20.75 12.35 7.03
CA ASN A 240 21.44 13.59 7.41
C ASN A 240 20.59 14.68 8.10
N VAL A 241 20.71 14.77 9.43
CA VAL A 241 20.58 16.05 10.17
C VAL A 241 21.96 16.67 10.28
#